data_AF-A0A0A9GQS5-F1
#
_entry.id   AF-A0A0A9GQS5-F1
#
_cell.length_a   1.000
_cell.length_b   1.000
_cell.length_c   1.000
_cell.angle_alpha   90.00
_cell.angle_beta   90.00
_cell.angle_gamma   90.00
#
_symmetry.space_group_name_H-M   'P 1'
#
loop_
_entity.id
_entity.type
_entity.pdbx_description
1 polymer ?
#
loop_
_entity_poly.entity_id
_entity_poly.type
_entity_poly.pdbx_seq_one_letter_code
_entity_poly.pdbx_strand_id
1 'polypeptide(L)'
;MAYQLIKILRSENVEFVVAPYEADAQLAYLTTLDADQGGITAVVTEDSDLIAYCCPAIIFKMDRFGNGVEFLMERTLKTDRDDLSFRSFDQTLFTGKVMCRSVRQEQECWFKYTFTC
;
A
#
# COMPACT_ATOMS: atom_id res chain seq x y z
N MET A 1 -17.74 3.11 14.22
CA MET A 1 -18.23 3.71 12.95
C MET A 1 -18.05 2.76 11.77
N ALA A 2 -16.89 2.10 11.62
CA ALA A 2 -16.62 1.16 10.52
C ALA A 2 -17.70 0.08 10.29
N TYR A 3 -18.32 -0.45 11.35
CA TYR A 3 -19.36 -1.47 11.24
C TYR A 3 -20.59 -1.05 10.41
N GLN A 4 -21.01 0.21 10.48
CA GLN A 4 -22.15 0.69 9.67
C GLN A 4 -21.77 0.75 8.19
N LEU A 5 -20.54 1.16 7.89
CA LEU A 5 -20.02 1.14 6.51
C LEU A 5 -19.95 -0.30 5.98
N ILE A 6 -19.45 -1.25 6.78
CA ILE A 6 -19.40 -2.67 6.41
C ILE A 6 -20.79 -3.22 6.05
N LYS A 7 -21.84 -2.81 6.78
CA LYS A 7 -23.21 -3.21 6.45
C LYS A 7 -23.65 -2.71 5.07
N ILE A 8 -23.33 -1.47 4.74
CA ILE A 8 -23.66 -0.86 3.44
C ILE A 8 -22.84 -1.54 2.34
N LEU A 9 -21.54 -1.77 2.54
CA LEU A 9 -20.70 -2.48 1.57
C LEU A 9 -21.24 -3.88 1.27
N ARG A 10 -21.72 -4.60 2.30
CA ARG A 10 -22.38 -5.91 2.13
C ARG A 10 -23.69 -5.81 1.35
N SER A 11 -24.50 -4.77 1.54
CA SER A 11 -25.75 -4.62 0.77
C SER A 11 -25.49 -4.23 -0.68
N GLU A 12 -24.45 -3.45 -0.94
CA GLU A 12 -24.03 -3.04 -2.29
C GLU A 12 -23.13 -4.08 -2.98
N ASN A 13 -22.89 -5.24 -2.35
CA ASN A 13 -22.02 -6.31 -2.85
C ASN A 13 -20.60 -5.83 -3.23
N VAL A 14 -20.05 -4.92 -2.43
CA VAL A 14 -18.68 -4.41 -2.57
C VAL A 14 -17.74 -5.26 -1.71
N GLU A 15 -16.68 -5.78 -2.31
CA GLU A 15 -15.66 -6.55 -1.61
C GLU A 15 -14.89 -5.68 -0.62
N PHE A 16 -14.61 -6.23 0.56
CA PHE A 16 -13.82 -5.54 1.58
C PHE A 16 -13.02 -6.54 2.40
N VAL A 17 -11.87 -6.08 2.89
CA VAL A 17 -11.01 -6.82 3.81
C VAL A 17 -10.77 -5.94 5.03
N VAL A 18 -10.85 -6.53 6.22
CA VAL A 18 -10.44 -5.87 7.46
C VAL A 18 -9.01 -6.30 7.74
N ALA A 19 -8.07 -5.34 7.73
CA ALA A 19 -6.68 -5.61 8.05
C ALA A 19 -6.57 -6.07 9.53
N PRO A 20 -5.64 -6.99 9.85
CA PRO A 20 -5.42 -7.42 11.22
C PRO A 20 -4.83 -6.30 12.09
N TYR A 21 -4.07 -5.39 11.48
CA TYR A 21 -3.44 -4.23 12.11
C TYR A 21 -3.63 -3.00 11.23
N GLU A 22 -2.58 -2.51 10.57
CA GLU A 22 -2.65 -1.34 9.70
C GLU A 22 -3.12 -1.68 8.29
N ALA A 23 -4.03 -0.84 7.77
CA ALA A 23 -4.53 -0.96 6.42
C ALA A 23 -3.41 -0.72 5.39
N ASP A 24 -2.45 0.16 5.68
CA ASP A 24 -1.36 0.49 4.77
C ASP A 24 -0.46 -0.71 4.47
N ALA A 25 -0.08 -1.46 5.52
CA ALA A 25 0.68 -2.69 5.38
C ALA A 25 -0.09 -3.77 4.58
N GLN A 26 -1.39 -3.89 4.82
CA GLN A 26 -2.25 -4.84 4.10
C GLN A 26 -2.37 -4.47 2.61
N LEU A 27 -2.59 -3.19 2.30
CA LEU A 27 -2.68 -2.68 0.93
C LEU A 27 -1.36 -2.87 0.19
N ALA A 28 -0.23 -2.58 0.84
CA ALA A 28 1.09 -2.83 0.28
C ALA A 28 1.29 -4.31 -0.07
N TYR A 29 0.90 -5.24 0.80
CA TYR A 29 0.97 -6.66 0.51
C TYR A 29 0.12 -7.05 -0.71
N LEU A 30 -1.12 -6.56 -0.80
CA LEU A 30 -2.00 -6.85 -1.94
C LEU A 30 -1.43 -6.35 -3.27
N THR A 31 -0.64 -5.26 -3.29
CA THR A 31 0.03 -4.79 -4.52
C THR A 31 1.13 -5.73 -5.00
N THR A 32 1.60 -6.66 -4.15
CA THR A 32 2.63 -7.64 -4.52
C THR A 32 2.07 -8.95 -5.07
N LEU A 33 0.75 -9.17 -4.95
CA LEU A 33 0.08 -10.38 -5.42
C LEU A 33 -0.32 -10.25 -6.89
N ASP A 34 -0.44 -11.40 -7.56
CA ASP A 34 -1.00 -11.48 -8.90
C ASP A 34 -2.53 -11.26 -8.89
N ALA A 35 -3.09 -10.82 -10.02
CA ALA A 35 -4.53 -10.57 -10.15
C ALA A 35 -5.40 -11.80 -9.83
N ASP A 36 -4.94 -13.00 -10.19
CA ASP A 36 -5.65 -14.26 -9.92
C ASP A 36 -5.71 -14.60 -8.41
N GLN A 37 -4.86 -13.98 -7.60
CA GLN A 37 -4.81 -14.14 -6.14
C GLN A 37 -5.47 -12.97 -5.39
N GLY A 38 -6.16 -12.08 -6.11
CA GLY A 38 -6.75 -10.87 -5.53
C GLY A 38 -5.77 -9.71 -5.40
N GLY A 39 -4.70 -9.69 -6.20
CA GLY A 39 -3.78 -8.58 -6.29
C GLY A 39 -4.43 -7.30 -6.81
N ILE A 40 -3.91 -6.16 -6.36
CA ILE A 40 -4.42 -4.84 -6.72
C ILE A 40 -3.40 -4.05 -7.54
N THR A 41 -3.87 -3.29 -8.54
CA THR A 41 -2.99 -2.54 -9.45
C THR A 41 -2.55 -1.20 -8.87
N ALA A 42 -3.42 -0.52 -8.13
CA ALA A 42 -3.16 0.78 -7.54
C ALA A 42 -3.92 0.94 -6.23
N VAL A 43 -3.40 1.78 -5.33
CA VAL A 43 -4.04 2.11 -4.06
C VAL A 43 -4.53 3.55 -4.08
N VAL A 44 -5.77 3.78 -3.65
CA VAL A 44 -6.30 5.13 -3.44
C VAL A 44 -6.20 5.47 -1.97
N THR A 45 -5.44 6.51 -1.62
CA THR A 45 -5.30 6.96 -0.23
C THR A 45 -4.93 8.44 -0.18
N GLU A 46 -5.15 9.07 0.97
CA GLU A 46 -4.55 10.38 1.29
C GLU A 46 -3.22 10.23 2.03
N ASP A 47 -2.92 9.04 2.56
CA ASP A 47 -1.78 8.82 3.44
C ASP A 47 -0.50 8.51 2.65
N SER A 48 0.54 9.30 2.90
CA SER A 48 1.83 9.17 2.21
C SER A 48 2.66 7.97 2.67
N ASP A 49 2.28 7.32 3.77
CA ASP A 49 3.05 6.22 4.36
C ASP A 49 3.20 5.03 3.41
N LEU A 50 2.24 4.82 2.48
CA LEU A 50 2.32 3.80 1.43
C LEU A 50 3.52 3.93 0.49
N ILE A 51 4.12 5.12 0.39
CA ILE A 51 5.37 5.34 -0.35
C ILE A 51 6.51 4.61 0.35
N ALA A 52 6.56 4.63 1.69
CA ALA A 52 7.56 3.93 2.49
C ALA A 52 7.40 2.40 2.40
N TYR A 53 6.17 1.91 2.20
CA TYR A 53 5.90 0.50 1.91
C TYR A 53 6.23 0.08 0.47
N CYS A 54 6.72 0.99 -0.37
CA CYS A 54 7.08 0.72 -1.77
C CYS A 54 5.91 0.26 -2.65
N CYS A 55 4.71 0.79 -2.43
CA CYS A 55 3.60 0.55 -3.35
C CYS A 55 3.95 1.07 -4.75
N PRO A 56 3.72 0.29 -5.82
CA PRO A 56 4.14 0.64 -7.18
C PRO A 56 3.35 1.82 -7.75
N ALA A 57 2.04 1.88 -7.48
CA ALA A 57 1.14 2.92 -7.95
C ALA A 57 0.17 3.34 -6.83
N ILE A 58 0.10 4.65 -6.58
CA ILE A 58 -0.78 5.25 -5.58
C ILE A 58 -1.51 6.42 -6.22
N ILE A 59 -2.80 6.57 -5.94
CA ILE A 59 -3.62 7.71 -6.36
C ILE A 59 -3.96 8.52 -5.12
N PHE A 60 -3.39 9.71 -5.03
CA PHE A 60 -3.62 10.66 -3.95
C PHE A 60 -4.73 11.64 -4.29
N LYS A 61 -5.43 12.18 -3.29
CA LYS A 61 -6.35 13.32 -3.44
C LYS A 61 -7.45 13.08 -4.46
N MET A 62 -7.95 11.84 -4.52
CA MET A 62 -9.00 11.48 -5.46
C MET A 62 -10.32 12.13 -5.05
N ASP A 63 -10.85 13.00 -5.91
CA ASP A 63 -12.13 13.64 -5.71
C ASP A 63 -13.32 12.71 -6.04
N ARG A 64 -14.54 13.18 -5.77
CA ARG A 64 -15.78 12.43 -6.05
C ARG A 64 -16.07 12.22 -7.54
N PHE A 65 -15.35 12.91 -8.41
CA PHE A 65 -15.46 12.78 -9.86
C PHE A 65 -14.38 11.87 -10.44
N GLY A 66 -13.50 11.30 -9.60
CA GLY A 66 -12.41 10.42 -9.99
C GLY A 66 -11.12 11.14 -10.41
N ASN A 67 -11.01 12.45 -10.21
CA ASN A 67 -9.77 13.18 -10.47
C ASN A 67 -8.85 13.05 -9.26
N GLY A 68 -7.63 12.54 -9.47
CA GLY A 68 -6.61 12.40 -8.43
C GLY A 68 -5.21 12.64 -8.99
N VAL A 69 -4.22 12.63 -8.09
CA VAL A 69 -2.81 12.75 -8.43
C VAL A 69 -2.15 11.38 -8.36
N GLU A 70 -1.74 10.87 -9.52
CA GLU A 70 -1.01 9.61 -9.61
C GLU A 70 0.45 9.77 -9.17
N PHE A 71 0.86 8.88 -8.26
CA PHE A 71 2.25 8.64 -7.90
C PHE A 71 2.66 7.26 -8.39
N LEU A 72 3.71 7.20 -9.20
CA LEU A 72 4.33 5.94 -9.65
C LEU A 72 5.75 5.87 -9.12
N MET A 73 6.06 4.83 -8.36
CA MET A 73 7.38 4.64 -7.75
C MET A 73 8.50 4.65 -8.81
N GLU A 74 8.28 3.96 -9.93
CA GLU A 74 9.25 3.89 -11.02
C GLU A 74 9.56 5.26 -11.65
N ARG A 75 8.55 6.13 -11.80
CA ARG A 75 8.74 7.48 -12.36
C ARG A 75 9.54 8.35 -11.39
N THR A 76 9.25 8.26 -10.09
CA THR A 76 9.92 9.05 -9.05
C THR A 76 11.42 8.74 -8.97
N LEU A 77 11.80 7.47 -9.10
CA LEU A 77 13.21 7.04 -9.07
C LEU A 77 13.99 7.43 -10.34
N LYS A 78 13.31 7.62 -11.48
CA LYS A 78 13.94 7.90 -12.78
C LYS A 78 13.99 9.39 -13.15
N THR A 79 13.19 10.23 -12.51
CA THR A 79 13.03 11.65 -12.87
C THR A 79 14.29 12.47 -12.60
N ASP A 80 14.60 13.38 -13.52
CA ASP A 80 15.82 14.22 -13.58
C ASP A 80 15.51 15.72 -13.59
N ARG A 81 14.27 16.07 -13.21
CA ARG A 81 13.79 17.45 -13.24
C ARG A 81 13.70 17.97 -11.82
N ASP A 82 14.33 19.11 -11.61
CA ASP A 82 14.49 19.90 -10.38
C ASP A 82 15.60 19.44 -9.41
N ASP A 83 16.10 20.41 -8.62
CA ASP A 83 17.26 20.33 -7.70
C ASP A 83 17.18 19.18 -6.65
N LEU A 84 16.08 18.43 -6.61
CA LEU A 84 15.83 17.30 -5.71
C LEU A 84 15.53 16.04 -6.53
N SER A 85 16.56 15.24 -6.81
CA SER A 85 16.42 13.94 -7.49
C SER A 85 16.58 12.77 -6.51
N PHE A 86 15.71 11.75 -6.61
CA PHE A 86 15.81 10.53 -5.80
C PHE A 86 16.69 9.43 -6.43
N ARG A 87 17.47 9.76 -7.47
CA ARG A 87 18.31 8.79 -8.21
C ARG A 87 19.36 8.10 -7.34
N SER A 88 19.85 8.78 -6.30
CA SER A 88 20.81 8.20 -5.37
C SER A 88 20.16 7.28 -4.32
N PHE A 89 18.83 7.20 -4.30
CA PHE A 89 18.09 6.31 -3.41
C PHE A 89 17.68 5.06 -4.18
N ASP A 90 18.44 3.99 -4.00
CA ASP A 90 17.97 2.66 -4.37
C ASP A 90 16.71 2.29 -3.58
N GLN A 91 15.89 1.38 -4.09
CA GLN A 91 14.70 0.90 -3.37
C GLN A 91 15.06 0.39 -1.95
N THR A 92 16.22 -0.25 -1.82
CA THR A 92 16.84 -0.65 -0.56
C THR A 92 17.27 0.50 0.35
N LEU A 93 17.57 1.69 -0.16
CA LEU A 93 17.82 2.89 0.66
C LEU A 93 16.50 3.53 1.11
N PHE A 94 15.46 3.48 0.27
CA PHE A 94 14.12 3.95 0.59
C PHE A 94 13.45 3.09 1.68
N THR A 95 13.65 1.77 1.65
CA THR A 95 13.02 0.82 2.61
C THR A 95 13.96 0.21 3.64
N GLY A 96 15.28 0.20 3.39
CA GLY A 96 16.25 -0.56 4.19
C GLY A 96 16.58 0.03 5.55
N LYS A 97 16.01 1.20 5.88
CA LYS A 97 16.01 1.73 7.26
C LYS A 97 14.67 1.58 7.99
N VAL A 98 13.57 1.24 7.30
CA VAL A 98 12.23 1.34 7.90
C VAL A 98 11.40 0.05 7.80
N MET A 99 11.49 -0.81 6.78
CA MET A 99 10.57 -1.98 6.71
C MET A 99 11.04 -3.26 6.00
N CYS A 100 11.91 -3.20 4.98
CA CYS A 100 11.99 -4.34 4.04
C CYS A 100 12.67 -5.61 4.55
N ARG A 101 13.47 -5.56 5.63
CA ARG A 101 14.14 -6.78 6.13
C ARG A 101 13.23 -7.69 6.95
N SER A 102 12.12 -7.20 7.49
CA SER A 102 11.20 -8.05 8.24
C SER A 102 10.30 -8.87 7.31
N VAL A 103 9.66 -8.25 6.31
CA VAL A 103 8.58 -8.91 5.56
C VAL A 103 9.02 -10.11 4.70
N ARG A 104 10.28 -10.18 4.23
CA ARG A 104 10.72 -11.28 3.35
C ARG A 104 11.34 -12.48 4.10
N GLN A 105 11.66 -12.35 5.39
CA GLN A 105 12.19 -13.45 6.22
C GLN A 105 11.21 -13.94 7.29
N GLU A 106 10.09 -13.24 7.46
CA GLU A 106 9.08 -13.54 8.48
C GLU A 106 7.83 -14.26 7.98
N GLN A 107 7.65 -14.44 6.67
CA GLN A 107 6.50 -15.19 6.12
C GLN A 107 6.51 -16.68 6.48
N GLU A 108 7.66 -17.28 6.85
CA GLU A 108 7.70 -18.64 7.44
C GLU A 108 7.47 -18.65 8.97
N CYS A 109 7.63 -17.52 9.66
CA CYS A 109 7.58 -17.44 11.13
C CYS A 109 6.30 -16.80 11.70
N TRP A 110 5.54 -16.03 10.93
CA TRP A 110 4.38 -15.27 11.46
C TRP A 110 3.03 -15.97 11.33
N PHE A 111 3.01 -17.24 10.91
CA PHE A 111 1.85 -18.13 11.07
C PHE A 111 1.65 -18.62 12.53
N LYS A 112 2.38 -18.07 13.50
CA LYS A 112 2.24 -18.39 14.91
C LYS A 112 2.17 -17.09 15.71
N TYR A 113 1.27 -17.07 16.70
CA TYR A 113 0.99 -16.02 17.69
C TYR A 113 -0.18 -15.07 17.39
N THR A 114 -1.39 -15.65 17.46
CA THR A 114 -2.42 -15.40 18.51
C THR A 114 -2.40 -14.07 19.29
N PHE A 115 -3.56 -13.37 19.26
CA PHE A 115 -4.14 -12.44 20.26
C PHE A 115 -3.31 -11.23 20.74
N THR A 116 -3.88 -10.02 20.67
CA THR A 116 -4.44 -9.30 21.85
C THR A 116 -5.12 -7.98 21.47
N CYS A 117 -6.31 -7.79 22.08
CA CYS A 117 -7.22 -6.62 22.16
C CYS A 117 -7.63 -5.87 20.88
#